data_AF-A0A1G7UNW9-F1
#
_entry.id   AF-A0A1G7UNW9-F1
#
_cell.length_a   1.000
_cell.length_b   1.000
_cell.length_c   1.000
_cell.angle_alpha   90.00
_cell.angle_beta   90.00
_cell.angle_gamma   90.00
#
_symmetry.space_group_name_H-M   'P 1'
#
loop_
_entity.id
_entity.type
_entity.pdbx_description
1 polymer ?
#
loop_
_entity_poly.entity_id
_entity_poly.type
_entity_poly.pdbx_seq_one_letter_code
_entity_poly.pdbx_strand_id
1 'polypeptide(L)'
;MIKQKSSLDQLPPEMRPAFQELGVLKHLRKSGFQRAFSYTCSYLFMLVFVLLFHQKNWFRLLESAKGEALPGKDAVYRFLNHSVHTNGIM
;
A
#
# COMPACT_ATOMS: atom_id res chain seq x y z
N MET A 1 4.61 -12.15 -4.51
CA MET A 1 3.40 -11.50 -5.05
C MET A 1 2.65 -10.92 -3.87
N ILE A 2 2.54 -9.59 -3.79
CA ILE A 2 1.62 -8.97 -2.85
C ILE A 2 0.22 -9.27 -3.40
N LYS A 3 -0.54 -10.15 -2.74
CA LYS A 3 -1.95 -10.43 -3.06
C LYS A 3 -2.80 -9.42 -2.30
N GLN A 4 -4.07 -9.23 -2.64
CA GLN A 4 -5.01 -8.43 -1.83
C GLN A 4 -5.33 -9.11 -0.47
N LYS A 5 -4.31 -9.28 0.37
CA LYS A 5 -4.37 -9.88 1.70
C LYS A 5 -3.45 -9.06 2.58
N SER A 6 -3.96 -8.58 3.71
CA SER A 6 -3.19 -7.83 4.70
C SER A 6 -2.28 -8.77 5.50
N SER A 7 -1.32 -9.43 4.84
CA SER A 7 -0.31 -10.27 5.49
C SER A 7 1.09 -9.72 5.25
N LEU A 8 1.91 -9.72 6.31
CA LEU A 8 3.32 -9.34 6.26
C LEU A 8 4.14 -10.31 5.39
N ASP A 9 3.65 -11.52 5.11
CA ASP A 9 4.33 -12.52 4.25
C ASP A 9 4.59 -12.04 2.82
N GLN A 10 3.98 -10.91 2.45
CA GLN A 10 4.09 -10.30 1.14
C GLN A 10 5.22 -9.26 1.07
N LEU A 11 5.75 -8.85 2.23
CA LEU A 11 6.90 -7.98 2.31
C LEU A 11 8.19 -8.77 2.08
N PRO A 12 9.23 -8.10 1.56
CA PRO A 12 10.57 -8.66 1.56
C PRO A 12 10.99 -9.11 2.98
N PRO A 13 11.67 -10.26 3.13
CA PRO A 13 12.10 -10.80 4.42
C PRO A 13 12.76 -9.78 5.34
N GLU A 14 13.60 -8.93 4.77
CA GLU A 14 14.35 -7.89 5.45
C GLU A 14 13.48 -6.79 6.06
N MET A 15 12.25 -6.58 5.55
CA MET A 15 11.35 -5.51 6.01
C MET A 15 10.32 -5.99 7.04
N ARG A 16 10.08 -7.31 7.11
CA ARG A 16 9.06 -7.89 8.00
C ARG A 16 9.27 -7.54 9.48
N PRO A 17 10.48 -7.66 10.07
CA PRO A 17 10.71 -7.33 11.48
C PRO A 17 10.37 -5.87 11.80
N ALA A 18 10.83 -4.93 10.97
CA ALA A 18 10.56 -3.51 11.16
C ALA A 18 9.07 -3.17 11.09
N PHE A 19 8.33 -3.76 10.14
CA PHE A 19 6.87 -3.55 10.03
C PHE A 19 6.10 -4.11 11.23
N GLN A 20 6.58 -5.21 11.80
CA GLN A 20 6.00 -5.82 12.98
C GLN A 20 6.28 -4.99 14.24
N GLU A 21 7.53 -4.58 14.44
CA GLU A 21 7.98 -3.75 15.56
C GLU A 21 7.23 -2.41 15.60
N LEU A 22 7.12 -1.75 14.44
CA LEU A 22 6.40 -0.48 14.31
C LEU A 22 4.86 -0.64 14.31
N GLY A 23 4.35 -1.87 14.34
CA GLY A 23 2.92 -2.15 14.33
C GLY A 23 2.19 -1.56 13.12
N VAL A 24 2.85 -1.48 11.96
CA VAL A 24 2.37 -0.72 10.78
C VAL A 24 0.96 -1.15 10.36
N LEU A 25 0.69 -2.46 10.32
CA LEU A 25 -0.63 -2.98 9.96
C LEU A 25 -1.73 -2.59 10.95
N LYS A 26 -1.41 -2.50 12.24
CA LYS A 26 -2.36 -2.07 13.27
C LYS A 26 -2.76 -0.60 13.05
N HIS A 27 -1.78 0.26 12.77
CA HIS A 27 -2.01 1.67 12.46
C HIS A 27 -2.83 1.84 11.18
N LEU A 28 -2.50 1.11 10.12
CA LEU A 28 -3.24 1.14 8.85
C LEU A 28 -4.67 0.61 8.96
N ARG A 29 -4.95 -0.31 9.89
CA ARG A 29 -6.31 -0.75 10.18
C ARG A 29 -7.08 0.29 10.99
N LYS A 30 -6.41 0.98 11.92
CA LYS A 30 -7.01 1.99 12.79
C LYS A 30 -7.27 3.33 12.06
N SER A 31 -6.56 3.62 10.98
CA SER A 31 -6.72 4.85 10.21
C SER A 31 -8.07 4.98 9.46
N GLY A 32 -8.95 3.98 9.56
CA GLY A 32 -10.34 4.12 9.11
C GLY A 32 -10.51 4.20 7.60
N PHE A 33 -9.50 3.82 6.82
CA PHE A 33 -9.64 3.73 5.35
C PHE A 33 -10.74 2.74 5.00
N GLN A 34 -11.90 3.26 4.62
CA GLN A 34 -13.00 2.46 4.11
C GLN A 34 -12.60 1.90 2.73
N ARG A 35 -13.20 0.78 2.31
CA ARG A 35 -12.87 0.03 1.07
C ARG A 35 -13.28 0.79 -0.21
N ALA A 36 -12.94 2.08 -0.33
CA ALA A 36 -13.26 2.90 -1.50
C ALA A 36 -12.43 2.52 -2.75
N PHE A 37 -11.48 1.58 -2.63
CA PHE A 37 -10.39 1.46 -3.60
C PHE A 37 -10.25 0.11 -4.30
N SER A 38 -11.20 -0.84 -4.16
CA SER A 38 -11.07 -2.24 -4.64
C SER A 38 -9.84 -3.01 -4.11
N TYR A 39 -8.91 -2.33 -3.43
CA TYR A 39 -7.70 -2.80 -2.78
C TYR A 39 -7.72 -2.36 -1.31
N THR A 40 -7.04 -3.11 -0.44
CA THR A 40 -6.92 -2.73 0.96
C THR A 40 -5.87 -1.62 1.15
N CYS A 41 -6.07 -0.74 2.13
CA CYS A 41 -5.11 0.30 2.48
C CYS A 41 -3.72 -0.30 2.81
N SER A 42 -3.70 -1.42 3.53
CA SER A 42 -2.44 -2.14 3.82
C SER A 42 -1.72 -2.60 2.57
N TYR A 43 -2.45 -3.08 1.56
CA TYR A 43 -1.88 -3.50 0.29
C TYR A 43 -1.22 -2.33 -0.46
N LEU A 44 -1.93 -1.21 -0.58
CA LEU A 44 -1.41 -0.02 -1.27
C LEU A 44 -0.21 0.59 -0.53
N PHE A 45 -0.25 0.66 0.80
CA PHE A 45 0.86 1.12 1.61
C PHE A 45 2.11 0.24 1.42
N MET A 46 1.97 -1.08 1.56
CA MET A 46 3.09 -2.01 1.38
C MET A 46 3.71 -1.88 -0.02
N LEU A 47 2.87 -1.77 -1.05
CA LEU A 47 3.32 -1.65 -2.43
C LEU A 47 4.15 -0.38 -2.67
N VAL A 48 3.66 0.77 -2.21
CA VAL A 48 4.40 2.04 -2.29
C VAL A 48 5.71 1.97 -1.50
N PHE A 49 5.66 1.42 -0.29
CA PHE A 49 6.83 1.34 0.57
C PHE A 49 7.93 0.44 0.00
N VAL A 50 7.58 -0.74 -0.53
CA VAL A 50 8.50 -1.65 -1.22
C VAL A 50 9.11 -0.98 -2.45
N LEU A 51 8.33 -0.21 -3.21
CA LEU A 51 8.84 0.52 -4.37
C LEU A 51 9.85 1.60 -4.00
N LEU A 52 9.57 2.38 -2.95
CA LEU A 52 10.49 3.39 -2.44
C LEU A 52 11.79 2.77 -1.94
N PHE A 53 11.70 1.69 -1.16
CA PHE A 53 12.89 1.04 -0.57
C PHE A 53 13.77 0.33 -1.59
N HIS A 54 13.19 -0.29 -2.62
CA HIS A 54 13.97 -0.91 -3.69
C HIS A 54 14.36 0.06 -4.82
N GLN A 55 14.08 1.37 -4.68
CA GLN A 55 14.29 2.38 -5.72
C GLN A 55 13.72 1.98 -7.09
N LYS A 56 12.58 1.28 -7.08
CA LYS A 56 11.93 0.82 -8.31
C LYS A 56 10.96 1.88 -8.81
N ASN A 57 11.02 2.15 -10.10
CA ASN A 57 10.10 3.08 -10.73
C ASN A 57 8.73 2.41 -11.00
N TRP A 58 7.65 3.09 -10.63
CA TRP A 58 6.27 2.66 -10.87
C TRP A 58 6.00 2.34 -12.34
N PHE A 59 6.53 3.16 -13.26
CA PHE A 59 6.41 2.98 -14.71
C PHE A 59 7.00 1.64 -15.17
N ARG A 60 8.24 1.33 -14.74
CA ARG A 60 8.90 0.05 -15.05
C ARG A 60 8.20 -1.16 -14.44
N LEU A 61 7.50 -0.97 -13.31
CA LEU A 61 6.73 -2.05 -12.69
C LEU A 61 5.45 -2.36 -13.50
N LEU A 62 4.77 -1.32 -14.01
CA LEU A 62 3.58 -1.46 -14.84
C LEU A 62 3.86 -2.00 -16.25
N GLU A 63 5.01 -1.68 -16.85
CA GLU A 63 5.42 -2.23 -18.15
C GLU A 63 5.89 -3.69 -18.09
N SER A 64 6.19 -4.20 -16.88
CA SER A 64 6.56 -5.60 -16.72
C SER A 64 5.36 -6.51 -16.95
N ALA A 65 5.61 -7.80 -17.24
CA ALA A 65 4.57 -8.84 -17.31
C ALA A 65 3.69 -8.97 -16.04
N LYS A 66 4.00 -8.20 -14.98
CA LYS A 66 3.31 -8.15 -13.70
C LYS A 66 2.36 -6.94 -13.57
N GLY A 67 2.33 -6.04 -14.56
CA GLY A 67 1.56 -4.80 -14.56
C GLY A 67 0.06 -5.00 -14.46
N GLU A 68 -0.50 -6.01 -15.13
CA GLU A 68 -1.95 -6.30 -15.09
C GLU A 68 -2.44 -6.79 -13.71
N ALA A 69 -1.56 -7.37 -12.90
CA ALA A 69 -1.89 -7.86 -11.56
C ALA A 69 -1.72 -6.78 -10.47
N LEU A 70 -1.27 -5.59 -10.84
CA LEU A 70 -1.01 -4.49 -9.93
C LEU A 70 -2.13 -3.44 -10.02
N PRO A 71 -2.36 -2.68 -8.93
CA PRO A 71 -3.29 -1.57 -8.97
C PRO A 71 -2.83 -0.57 -10.02
N GLY A 72 -3.78 -0.05 -10.81
CA GLY A 72 -3.51 1.06 -11.71
C GLY A 72 -3.03 2.29 -10.95
N LYS A 73 -2.34 3.20 -11.64
CA LYS A 73 -1.82 4.45 -11.08
C LYS A 73 -2.89 5.23 -10.29
N ASP A 74 -4.14 5.20 -10.75
CA ASP A 74 -5.26 5.93 -10.13
C ASP A 74 -5.59 5.43 -8.72
N ALA A 75 -5.45 4.14 -8.45
CA ALA A 75 -5.68 3.59 -7.11
C ALA A 75 -4.58 4.03 -6.14
N VAL A 76 -3.33 4.14 -6.61
CA VAL A 76 -2.21 4.63 -5.80
C VAL A 76 -2.29 6.13 -5.59
N TYR A 77 -2.59 6.92 -6.62
CA TYR A 77 -2.76 8.37 -6.46
C TYR A 77 -3.90 8.70 -5.51
N ARG A 78 -5.04 8.01 -5.59
CA ARG A 78 -6.13 8.20 -4.63
C ARG A 78 -5.72 7.84 -3.21
N PHE A 79 -4.93 6.78 -3.02
CA PHE A 79 -4.41 6.40 -1.71
C PHE A 79 -3.47 7.47 -1.13
N LEU A 80 -2.54 8.00 -1.94
CA LEU A 80 -1.61 9.04 -1.51
C LEU A 80 -2.31 10.37 -1.24
N ASN A 81 -3.36 10.69 -2.01
CA ASN A 81 -4.12 11.95 -1.87
C ASN A 81 -5.28 11.86 -0.87
N HIS A 82 -5.48 10.73 -0.19
CA HIS A 82 -6.57 10.55 0.78
C HIS A 82 -6.40 11.38 2.07
N SER A 83 -5.35 12.19 2.19
CA SER A 83 -5.09 13.02 3.37
C SER A 83 -5.80 14.38 3.40
N VAL A 84 -6.67 14.70 2.43
CA VAL A 84 -7.29 16.03 2.36
C VAL A 84 -8.80 15.93 2.17
N HIS A 85 -9.53 15.54 3.21
CA HIS A 85 -10.87 16.05 3.58
C HIS A 85 -11.35 15.35 4.88
N THR A 86 -10.66 15.61 5.98
CA THR A 86 -11.26 15.51 7.32
C THR A 86 -11.19 16.88 7.97
N ASN A 87 -11.70 17.90 7.26
CA ASN A 87 -12.11 19.14 7.90
C ASN A 87 -13.53 18.94 8.46
N GLY A 88 -13.60 18.78 9.77
CA GLY A 88 -14.73 19.15 10.62
C GLY A 88 -16.00 18.33 10.49
N ILE A 89 -16.22 17.41 11.43
CA ILE A 89 -17.47 17.34 12.19
C ILE A 89 -17.10 17.00 13.65
N MET A 90 -17.30 17.99 14.54
CA MET A 90 -17.55 17.78 15.97
C MET A 90 -18.84 16.98 16.16
#